data_AF-A0A9D7ZNZ0-F1
#
_entry.id   AF-A0A9D7ZNZ0-F1
#
_cell.length_a   1.000
_cell.length_b   1.000
_cell.length_c   1.000
_cell.angle_alpha   90.00
_cell.angle_beta   90.00
_cell.angle_gamma   90.00
#
_symmetry.space_group_name_H-M   'P 1'
#
loop_
_entity.id
_entity.type
_entity.pdbx_description
1 polymer ?
#
loop_
_entity_poly.entity_id
_entity_poly.type
_entity_poly.pdbx_seq_one_letter_code
_entity_poly.pdbx_strand_id
1 'polypeptide(L)'
;MSLLSILKSGPPFEPQNWGTGENNDINPLGLLNPRDELWYLRELGQALLTTSSRHVEISWDTHRVQSQALDTMLECLSRLDMTVKVRLNFFFHGWSHEVYEDTFSAMERIEEIHDCKSVALLHETRVKTCLLSDIHFASPRLKEGYKSWERTKGKFYKLDQSEYARLLPYKLIFRPDIREENLVYSWVGLKSTAARVNSFDWVKSSIGKVTHRAFGIESQSFADAVNIGIAKTLLTGNPLYQHIRTLVQLDDQEPFWMSYERLLTCDTLFDGRPAVTCDVYPTQYVDIPLAGSP
;
A
#
# COMPACT_ATOMS: atom_id res chain seq x y z
N MET A 1 12.15 -1.41 -32.26
CA MET A 1 12.72 -0.05 -32.20
C MET A 1 13.31 0.15 -30.81
N SER A 2 14.40 0.92 -30.65
CA SER A 2 14.94 1.17 -29.29
C SER A 2 14.06 2.18 -28.53
N LEU A 3 13.97 2.05 -27.21
CA LEU A 3 13.23 2.96 -26.33
C LEU A 3 13.60 4.44 -26.59
N LEU A 4 14.91 4.69 -26.75
CA LEU A 4 15.49 6.00 -27.06
C LEU A 4 15.11 6.53 -28.45
N SER A 5 14.88 5.66 -29.45
CA SER A 5 14.49 6.10 -30.79
C SER A 5 13.02 6.52 -30.88
N ILE A 6 12.14 5.91 -30.09
CA ILE A 6 10.71 6.26 -30.06
C ILE A 6 10.53 7.64 -29.42
N LEU A 7 11.21 7.90 -28.30
CA LEU A 7 11.19 9.20 -27.63
C LEU A 7 11.73 10.35 -28.50
N LYS A 8 12.75 10.07 -29.32
CA LYS A 8 13.32 11.05 -30.26
C LYS A 8 12.43 11.38 -31.46
N SER A 9 11.40 10.56 -31.73
CA SER A 9 10.54 10.71 -32.91
C SER A 9 9.30 11.59 -32.71
N GLY A 10 8.98 11.99 -31.47
CA GLY A 10 8.05 13.07 -31.09
C GLY A 10 6.57 12.94 -31.53
N PRO A 11 5.59 12.94 -30.60
CA PRO A 11 4.19 13.24 -30.92
C PRO A 11 3.97 14.75 -31.21
N PRO A 12 2.84 15.15 -31.84
CA PRO A 12 2.57 16.53 -32.30
C PRO A 12 2.31 17.55 -31.18
N PHE A 13 2.26 17.11 -29.93
CA PHE A 13 2.46 17.97 -28.76
C PHE A 13 3.86 17.68 -28.27
N GLU A 14 4.74 18.68 -28.26
CA GLU A 14 6.05 18.53 -27.62
C GLU A 14 5.81 17.99 -26.21
N PRO A 15 6.20 16.73 -25.92
CA PRO A 15 6.42 16.37 -24.54
C PRO A 15 7.53 17.34 -24.15
N GLN A 16 7.23 18.35 -23.34
CA GLN A 16 8.29 19.16 -22.78
C GLN A 16 9.20 18.18 -22.05
N ASN A 17 10.30 17.83 -22.72
CA ASN A 17 11.53 17.46 -22.05
C ASN A 17 11.73 18.61 -21.07
N TRP A 18 11.48 18.34 -19.80
CA TRP A 18 11.22 19.35 -18.79
C TRP A 18 12.24 20.49 -18.80
N GLY A 19 11.76 21.71 -19.08
CA GLY A 19 12.38 22.99 -18.73
C GLY A 19 12.78 23.89 -19.92
N THR A 20 11.92 24.85 -20.29
CA THR A 20 12.41 26.18 -20.72
C THR A 20 12.30 27.13 -19.53
N GLY A 21 13.42 27.36 -18.84
CA GLY A 21 13.58 28.62 -18.11
C GLY A 21 13.62 29.78 -19.10
N GLU A 22 13.48 31.02 -18.61
CA GLU A 22 13.50 32.24 -19.45
C GLU A 22 14.74 32.38 -20.37
N ASN A 23 15.76 31.51 -20.20
CA ASN A 23 17.01 31.51 -20.96
C ASN A 23 17.21 30.33 -21.93
N ASN A 24 16.21 29.50 -22.20
CA ASN A 24 16.30 28.43 -23.23
C ASN A 24 17.40 27.36 -22.99
N ASP A 25 17.93 27.25 -21.77
CA ASP A 25 18.90 26.22 -21.41
C ASP A 25 18.21 24.88 -21.10
N ILE A 26 18.53 23.85 -21.88
CA ILE A 26 18.04 22.48 -21.68
C ILE A 26 18.68 21.93 -20.40
N ASN A 27 17.88 21.80 -19.34
CA ASN A 27 18.33 21.09 -18.13
C ASN A 27 18.43 19.58 -18.44
N PRO A 28 19.57 18.92 -18.15
CA PRO A 28 19.67 17.48 -18.32
C PRO A 28 18.66 16.77 -17.40
N LEU A 29 18.04 15.71 -17.95
CA LEU A 29 17.16 14.75 -17.26
C LEU A 29 17.63 14.49 -15.81
N GLY A 30 16.81 14.86 -14.81
CA GLY A 30 16.94 14.34 -13.45
C GLY A 30 17.27 15.34 -12.32
N LEU A 31 16.91 16.63 -12.41
CA LEU A 31 17.21 17.60 -11.34
C LEU A 31 16.06 18.56 -10.98
N LEU A 32 14.79 18.22 -11.26
CA LEU A 32 13.71 18.95 -10.60
C LEU A 32 13.69 18.56 -9.11
N ASN A 33 13.58 19.54 -8.23
CA ASN A 33 13.29 19.26 -6.84
C ASN A 33 11.91 18.57 -6.79
N PRO A 34 11.71 17.54 -5.94
CA PRO A 34 10.39 16.91 -5.75
C PRO A 34 9.22 17.90 -5.59
N ARG A 35 9.46 19.09 -5.03
CA ARG A 35 8.45 20.16 -4.94
C ARG A 35 7.99 20.69 -6.30
N ASP A 36 8.92 20.88 -7.22
CA ASP A 36 8.62 21.41 -8.54
C ASP A 36 7.86 20.36 -9.37
N GLU A 37 8.27 19.09 -9.27
CA GLU A 37 7.55 17.97 -9.90
C GLU A 37 6.07 17.93 -9.46
N LEU A 38 5.80 18.02 -8.16
CA LEU A 38 4.44 18.06 -7.63
C LEU A 38 3.64 19.26 -8.15
N TRP A 39 4.28 20.42 -8.28
CA TRP A 39 3.64 21.62 -8.82
C TRP A 39 3.20 21.41 -10.27
N TYR A 40 4.05 20.85 -11.12
CA TYR A 40 3.72 20.57 -12.52
C TYR A 40 2.56 19.56 -12.66
N LEU A 41 2.58 18.48 -11.89
CA LEU A 41 1.52 17.47 -11.93
C LEU A 41 0.16 18.04 -11.50
N ARG A 42 0.14 18.91 -10.48
CA ARG A 42 -1.09 19.39 -9.84
C ARG A 42 -1.65 20.66 -10.46
N GLU A 43 -0.80 21.62 -10.79
CA GLU A 43 -1.23 22.95 -11.25
C GLU A 43 -1.37 23.00 -12.78
N LEU A 44 -0.55 22.26 -13.50
CA LEU A 44 -0.58 22.24 -14.97
C LEU A 44 -1.28 21.01 -15.55
N GLY A 45 -1.65 20.04 -14.70
CA GLY A 45 -2.34 18.83 -15.12
C GLY A 45 -1.49 17.95 -16.06
N GLN A 46 -0.18 17.97 -15.87
CA GLN A 46 0.77 17.21 -16.69
C GLN A 46 0.94 15.78 -16.15
N ALA A 47 1.50 14.92 -17.01
CA ALA A 47 1.96 13.58 -16.64
C ALA A 47 3.48 13.50 -16.88
N LEU A 48 4.20 12.89 -15.95
CA LEU A 48 5.64 12.68 -16.01
C LEU A 48 5.92 11.27 -16.49
N LEU A 49 6.70 11.12 -17.56
CA LEU A 49 7.21 9.83 -18.02
C LEU A 49 8.73 9.80 -17.90
N THR A 50 9.20 8.92 -17.02
CA THR A 50 10.62 8.63 -16.82
C THR A 50 10.93 7.28 -17.44
N THR A 51 12.04 7.19 -18.15
CA THR A 51 12.45 5.96 -18.82
C THR A 51 13.81 5.49 -18.36
N SER A 52 13.96 4.18 -18.24
CA SER A 52 15.22 3.51 -17.98
C SER A 52 15.45 2.39 -18.98
N SER A 53 16.61 1.74 -18.93
CA SER A 53 16.91 0.58 -19.79
C SER A 53 16.05 -0.65 -19.50
N ARG A 54 15.29 -0.68 -18.41
CA ARG A 54 14.55 -1.88 -17.95
C ARG A 54 13.08 -1.64 -17.61
N HIS A 55 12.68 -0.40 -17.43
CA HIS A 55 11.30 -0.05 -17.10
C HIS A 55 10.98 1.38 -17.50
N VAL A 56 9.68 1.63 -17.65
CA VAL A 56 9.09 2.97 -17.78
C VAL A 56 8.33 3.28 -16.50
N GLU A 57 8.39 4.52 -16.07
CA GLU A 57 7.70 5.02 -14.90
C GLU A 57 6.85 6.23 -15.30
N ILE A 58 5.56 6.19 -14.98
CA ILE A 58 4.58 7.21 -15.34
C ILE A 58 3.96 7.75 -14.06
N SER A 59 3.97 9.08 -13.90
CA SER A 59 3.43 9.74 -12.72
C SER A 59 2.42 10.83 -13.06
N TRP A 60 1.27 10.89 -12.38
CA TRP A 60 0.24 11.91 -12.61
C TRP A 60 -0.66 12.14 -11.40
N ASP A 61 -1.37 13.28 -11.37
CA ASP A 61 -2.47 13.50 -10.44
C ASP A 61 -3.81 13.23 -11.14
N THR A 62 -4.55 12.22 -10.68
CA THR A 62 -5.78 11.75 -11.33
C THR A 62 -6.86 12.83 -11.42
N HIS A 63 -6.94 13.74 -10.46
CA HIS A 63 -7.94 14.81 -10.46
C HIS A 63 -7.56 15.97 -11.38
N ARG A 64 -6.26 16.20 -11.58
CA ARG A 64 -5.74 17.37 -12.29
C ARG A 64 -5.30 17.08 -13.71
N VAL A 65 -4.92 15.85 -14.02
CA VAL A 65 -4.34 15.47 -15.32
C VAL A 65 -5.27 15.82 -16.49
N GLN A 66 -4.67 16.42 -17.53
CA GLN A 66 -5.35 16.70 -18.79
C GLN A 66 -5.46 15.41 -19.62
N SER A 67 -6.60 15.18 -20.28
CA SER A 67 -6.80 13.97 -21.07
C SER A 67 -5.75 13.82 -22.17
N GLN A 68 -5.36 14.91 -22.84
CA GLN A 68 -4.33 14.90 -23.88
C GLN A 68 -2.97 14.41 -23.36
N ALA A 69 -2.63 14.70 -22.10
CA ALA A 69 -1.39 14.22 -21.50
C ALA A 69 -1.41 12.69 -21.36
N LEU A 70 -2.53 12.11 -20.90
CA LEU A 70 -2.69 10.66 -20.80
C LEU A 70 -2.76 9.99 -22.17
N ASP A 71 -3.49 10.56 -23.14
CA ASP A 71 -3.56 10.06 -24.51
C ASP A 71 -2.15 9.94 -25.13
N THR A 72 -1.32 10.96 -24.90
CA THR A 72 0.08 10.97 -25.35
C THR A 72 0.90 9.87 -24.66
N MET A 73 0.68 9.62 -23.36
CA MET A 73 1.37 8.54 -22.63
C MET A 73 0.95 7.16 -23.13
N LEU A 74 -0.34 6.95 -23.39
CA LEU A 74 -0.87 5.72 -23.96
C LEU A 74 -0.32 5.47 -25.37
N GLU A 75 -0.25 6.51 -26.20
CA GLU A 75 0.38 6.42 -27.52
C GLU A 75 1.87 6.05 -27.39
N CYS A 76 2.60 6.67 -26.46
CA CYS A 76 4.00 6.34 -26.20
C CYS A 76 4.17 4.87 -25.77
N LEU A 77 3.36 4.38 -24.82
CA LEU A 77 3.39 2.99 -24.36
C LEU A 77 3.06 2.00 -25.48
N SER A 78 2.10 2.33 -26.37
CA SER A 78 1.70 1.47 -27.49
C SER A 78 2.83 1.18 -28.49
N ARG A 79 3.84 2.07 -28.55
CA ARG A 79 5.01 1.94 -29.42
C ARG A 79 6.14 1.13 -28.79
N LEU A 80 6.09 0.88 -27.49
CA LEU A 80 7.12 0.12 -26.77
C LEU A 80 6.95 -1.40 -26.97
N ASP A 81 8.01 -2.15 -26.63
CA ASP A 81 7.92 -3.60 -26.56
C ASP A 81 6.98 -4.01 -25.41
N MET A 82 6.09 -4.97 -25.66
CA MET A 82 5.11 -5.45 -24.68
C MET A 82 5.76 -5.98 -23.41
N THR A 83 7.03 -6.42 -23.47
CA THR A 83 7.76 -6.96 -22.32
C THR A 83 8.40 -5.90 -21.41
N VAL A 84 8.24 -4.62 -21.73
CA VAL A 84 8.76 -3.54 -20.90
C VAL A 84 7.90 -3.40 -19.65
N LYS A 85 8.55 -3.55 -18.49
CA LYS A 85 7.94 -3.32 -17.18
C LYS A 85 7.51 -1.87 -17.04
N VAL A 86 6.29 -1.63 -16.57
CA VAL A 86 5.73 -0.29 -16.36
C VAL A 86 5.42 -0.08 -14.89
N ARG A 87 5.81 1.09 -14.36
CA ARG A 87 5.47 1.57 -13.03
C ARG A 87 4.51 2.74 -13.15
N LEU A 88 3.40 2.69 -12.44
CA LEU A 88 2.42 3.75 -12.38
C LEU A 88 2.46 4.36 -10.98
N ASN A 89 2.71 5.67 -10.90
CA ASN A 89 2.63 6.47 -9.68
C ASN A 89 1.53 7.52 -9.83
N PHE A 90 0.35 7.28 -9.29
CA PHE A 90 -0.75 8.22 -9.49
C PHE A 90 -1.33 8.70 -8.16
N PHE A 91 -1.72 9.96 -8.12
CA PHE A 91 -2.37 10.56 -6.97
C PHE A 91 -3.89 10.49 -7.14
N PHE A 92 -4.54 9.63 -6.35
CA PHE A 92 -5.99 9.54 -6.24
C PHE A 92 -6.39 9.60 -4.76
N HIS A 93 -6.63 10.80 -4.24
CA HIS A 93 -6.71 11.13 -2.79
C HIS A 93 -5.44 10.81 -1.96
N GLY A 94 -4.52 10.03 -2.53
CA GLY A 94 -3.19 9.72 -2.05
C GLY A 94 -2.38 9.03 -3.13
N TRP A 95 -1.06 9.02 -3.00
CA TRP A 95 -0.14 8.36 -3.91
C TRP A 95 -0.34 6.84 -3.90
N SER A 96 -0.55 6.28 -5.08
CA SER A 96 -0.55 4.85 -5.32
C SER A 96 0.66 4.48 -6.17
N HIS A 97 1.25 3.33 -5.87
CA HIS A 97 2.34 2.76 -6.64
C HIS A 97 1.93 1.37 -7.13
N GLU A 98 1.85 1.20 -8.45
CA GLU A 98 1.48 -0.06 -9.08
C GLU A 98 2.53 -0.45 -10.12
N VAL A 99 2.81 -1.75 -10.22
CA VAL A 99 3.86 -2.29 -11.08
C VAL A 99 3.32 -3.41 -11.96
N TYR A 100 3.49 -3.23 -13.26
CA TYR A 100 3.01 -4.11 -14.33
C TYR A 100 4.19 -4.71 -15.09
N GLU A 101 4.10 -6.00 -15.45
CA GLU A 101 5.16 -6.69 -16.18
C GLU A 101 5.08 -6.44 -17.70
N ASP A 102 3.98 -5.89 -18.18
CA ASP A 102 3.76 -5.59 -19.59
C ASP A 102 3.05 -4.24 -19.80
N THR A 103 3.22 -3.68 -20.99
CA THR A 103 2.67 -2.37 -21.34
C THR A 103 1.16 -2.40 -21.54
N PHE A 104 0.59 -3.54 -21.95
CA PHE A 104 -0.84 -3.67 -22.24
C PHE A 104 -1.67 -3.54 -20.96
N SER A 105 -1.36 -4.33 -19.93
CA SER A 105 -2.03 -4.23 -18.63
C SER A 105 -1.83 -2.87 -17.96
N ALA A 106 -0.69 -2.21 -18.20
CA ALA A 106 -0.48 -0.85 -17.71
C ALA A 106 -1.35 0.18 -18.43
N MET A 107 -1.57 0.03 -19.74
CA MET A 107 -2.45 0.90 -20.53
C MET A 107 -3.91 0.75 -20.11
N GLU A 108 -4.41 -0.49 -20.02
CA GLU A 108 -5.77 -0.76 -19.50
C GLU A 108 -5.96 -0.11 -18.12
N ARG A 109 -4.94 -0.22 -17.27
CA ARG A 109 -4.98 0.39 -15.94
C ARG A 109 -5.04 1.91 -15.96
N ILE A 110 -4.30 2.57 -16.85
CA ILE A 110 -4.32 4.04 -16.98
C ILE A 110 -5.73 4.51 -17.35
N GLU A 111 -6.40 3.82 -18.26
CA GLU A 111 -7.77 4.12 -18.67
C GLU A 111 -8.75 3.96 -17.49
N GLU A 112 -8.68 2.84 -16.75
CA GLU A 112 -9.48 2.62 -15.54
C GLU A 112 -9.30 3.73 -14.48
N ILE A 113 -8.07 4.18 -14.26
CA ILE A 113 -7.77 5.25 -13.30
C ILE A 113 -8.29 6.60 -13.80
N HIS A 114 -8.22 6.86 -15.11
CA HIS A 114 -8.74 8.08 -15.70
C HIS A 114 -10.25 8.22 -15.49
N ASP A 115 -11.00 7.12 -15.60
CA ASP A 115 -12.44 7.09 -15.30
C ASP A 115 -12.76 7.46 -13.84
N CYS A 116 -11.79 7.28 -12.94
CA CYS A 116 -11.93 7.64 -11.53
C CYS A 116 -11.74 9.14 -11.24
N LYS A 117 -11.41 9.98 -12.24
CA LYS A 117 -11.11 11.43 -12.07
C LYS A 117 -12.15 12.22 -11.27
N SER A 118 -13.42 11.84 -11.37
CA SER A 118 -14.53 12.53 -10.69
C SER A 118 -15.05 11.80 -9.45
N VAL A 119 -14.44 10.68 -9.06
CA VAL A 119 -14.92 9.84 -7.97
C VAL A 119 -14.51 10.42 -6.61
N ALA A 120 -15.50 10.66 -5.75
CA ALA A 120 -15.28 11.05 -4.37
C ALA A 120 -14.81 9.87 -3.51
N LEU A 121 -13.93 10.13 -2.55
CA LEU A 121 -13.49 9.12 -1.58
C LEU A 121 -14.57 8.90 -0.52
N LEU A 122 -15.26 7.75 -0.59
CA LEU A 122 -16.26 7.38 0.42
C LEU A 122 -15.63 6.74 1.67
N HIS A 123 -14.59 5.93 1.48
CA HIS A 123 -13.96 5.16 2.55
C HIS A 123 -12.44 5.16 2.39
N GLU A 124 -11.74 5.69 3.38
CA GLU A 124 -10.27 5.71 3.49
C GLU A 124 -9.69 4.32 3.73
N THR A 125 -10.48 3.40 4.32
CA THR A 125 -10.06 2.03 4.59
C THR A 125 -11.07 1.04 4.06
N ARG A 126 -10.57 0.01 3.38
CA ARG A 126 -11.35 -1.08 2.80
C ARG A 126 -10.76 -2.39 3.24
N VAL A 127 -11.63 -3.30 3.66
CA VAL A 127 -11.25 -4.63 4.14
C VAL A 127 -12.08 -5.66 3.39
N LYS A 128 -11.41 -6.59 2.72
CA LYS A 128 -12.04 -7.77 2.12
C LYS A 128 -11.63 -8.98 2.93
N THR A 129 -12.61 -9.72 3.44
CA THR A 129 -12.34 -11.02 4.07
C THR A 129 -12.30 -12.07 2.97
N CYS A 130 -11.17 -12.76 2.88
CA CYS A 130 -10.93 -13.81 1.91
C CYS A 130 -11.28 -15.16 2.52
N LEU A 131 -11.46 -16.20 1.69
CA LEU A 131 -11.61 -17.55 2.22
C LEU A 131 -10.28 -17.96 2.86
N LEU A 132 -10.34 -18.56 4.04
CA LEU A 132 -9.12 -19.02 4.73
C LEU A 132 -8.40 -20.09 3.90
N SER A 133 -9.14 -20.88 3.11
CA SER A 133 -8.56 -21.83 2.15
C SER A 133 -7.56 -21.18 1.21
N ASP A 134 -7.73 -19.90 0.86
CA ASP A 134 -6.92 -19.17 -0.13
C ASP A 134 -5.57 -18.73 0.45
N ILE A 135 -5.30 -18.98 1.73
CA ILE A 135 -4.03 -18.64 2.39
C ILE A 135 -2.82 -19.25 1.67
N HIS A 136 -2.99 -20.35 0.93
CA HIS A 136 -1.92 -20.96 0.13
C HIS A 136 -1.44 -20.10 -1.05
N PHE A 137 -2.27 -19.17 -1.53
CA PHE A 137 -1.91 -18.15 -2.52
C PHE A 137 -1.33 -16.89 -1.88
N ALA A 138 -1.53 -16.68 -0.57
CA ALA A 138 -1.05 -15.51 0.15
C ALA A 138 0.48 -15.38 0.13
N SER A 139 0.95 -14.23 0.58
CA SER A 139 2.37 -13.94 0.71
C SER A 139 3.10 -14.97 1.60
N PRO A 140 4.38 -15.31 1.30
CA PRO A 140 5.11 -16.38 2.00
C PRO A 140 5.08 -16.28 3.54
N ARG A 141 5.17 -15.07 4.09
CA ARG A 141 5.14 -14.85 5.54
C ARG A 141 3.79 -15.21 6.18
N LEU A 142 2.68 -14.94 5.50
CA LEU A 142 1.35 -15.29 6.01
C LEU A 142 1.12 -16.80 5.99
N LYS A 143 1.62 -17.48 4.95
CA LYS A 143 1.62 -18.95 4.86
C LYS A 143 2.40 -19.57 6.01
N GLU A 144 3.57 -19.04 6.30
CA GLU A 144 4.40 -19.48 7.42
C GLU A 144 3.71 -19.23 8.77
N GLY A 145 3.13 -18.03 8.95
CA GLY A 145 2.35 -17.68 10.14
C GLY A 145 1.17 -18.63 10.37
N TYR A 146 0.39 -18.92 9.33
CA TYR A 146 -0.74 -19.83 9.40
C TYR A 146 -0.33 -21.26 9.74
N LYS A 147 0.70 -21.81 9.07
CA LYS A 147 1.24 -23.14 9.38
C LYS A 147 1.73 -23.23 10.82
N SER A 148 2.41 -22.19 11.30
CA SER A 148 2.90 -22.12 12.67
C SER A 148 1.74 -22.13 13.68
N TRP A 149 0.69 -21.36 13.41
CA TRP A 149 -0.53 -21.36 14.21
C TRP A 149 -1.24 -22.72 14.18
N GLU A 150 -1.40 -23.35 13.01
CA GLU A 150 -2.05 -24.66 12.89
C GLU A 150 -1.35 -25.75 13.71
N ARG A 151 -0.01 -25.71 13.75
CA ARG A 151 0.80 -26.66 14.53
C ARG A 151 0.68 -26.43 16.03
N THR A 152 0.71 -25.17 16.46
CA THR A 152 0.71 -24.79 17.88
C THR A 152 -0.69 -24.68 18.48
N LYS A 153 -1.73 -24.62 17.63
CA LYS A 153 -3.11 -24.27 18.00
C LYS A 153 -3.18 -22.98 18.80
N GLY A 154 -2.34 -22.01 18.41
CA GLY A 154 -2.24 -20.69 19.03
C GLY A 154 -1.61 -20.66 20.44
N LYS A 155 -0.95 -21.73 20.88
CA LYS A 155 -0.27 -21.73 22.19
C LYS A 155 1.08 -21.03 22.10
N PHE A 156 1.22 -19.92 22.82
CA PHE A 156 2.45 -19.13 22.84
C PHE A 156 3.42 -19.58 23.95
N TYR A 157 4.57 -20.12 23.57
CA TYR A 157 5.66 -20.42 24.49
C TYR A 157 6.83 -19.47 24.25
N LYS A 158 6.95 -18.43 25.08
CA LYS A 158 7.99 -17.37 24.97
C LYS A 158 9.43 -17.90 24.94
N LEU A 159 9.67 -19.07 25.53
CA LEU A 159 10.99 -19.70 25.66
C LEU A 159 11.26 -20.79 24.62
N ASP A 160 10.29 -21.10 23.77
CA ASP A 160 10.48 -22.09 22.72
C ASP A 160 11.20 -21.43 21.55
N GLN A 161 12.37 -21.98 21.16
CA GLN A 161 13.05 -21.65 19.89
C GLN A 161 12.23 -22.03 18.65
N SER A 162 10.96 -22.42 18.85
CA SER A 162 9.92 -22.57 17.84
C SER A 162 10.02 -21.55 16.69
N GLU A 163 9.61 -22.02 15.52
CA GLU A 163 9.36 -21.21 14.34
C GLU A 163 8.52 -19.96 14.65
N TYR A 164 7.59 -20.04 15.62
CA TYR A 164 6.75 -18.91 16.02
C TYR A 164 7.56 -17.76 16.64
N ALA A 165 8.56 -18.06 17.46
CA ALA A 165 9.45 -17.04 18.03
C ALA A 165 10.25 -16.29 16.95
N ARG A 166 10.57 -16.95 15.83
CA ARG A 166 11.24 -16.31 14.67
C ARG A 166 10.32 -15.31 13.95
N LEU A 167 9.00 -15.48 14.05
CA LEU A 167 8.01 -14.60 13.43
C LEU A 167 7.63 -13.39 14.31
N LEU A 168 7.87 -13.44 15.62
CA LEU A 168 7.56 -12.36 16.57
C LEU A 168 8.06 -10.96 16.16
N PRO A 169 9.25 -10.78 15.57
CA PRO A 169 9.70 -9.47 15.11
C PRO A 169 8.77 -8.85 14.05
N TYR A 170 7.94 -9.63 13.37
CA TYR A 170 7.05 -9.17 12.30
C TYR A 170 5.58 -9.04 12.74
N LYS A 171 5.25 -9.50 13.95
CA LYS A 171 3.89 -9.64 14.47
C LYS A 171 3.43 -8.40 15.25
N LEU A 172 2.13 -8.14 15.21
CA LEU A 172 1.44 -7.33 16.21
C LEU A 172 0.62 -8.28 17.09
N ILE A 173 0.59 -8.04 18.40
CA ILE A 173 -0.25 -8.82 19.32
C ILE A 173 -1.17 -7.87 20.04
N PHE A 174 -2.46 -8.17 19.97
CA PHE A 174 -3.54 -7.45 20.61
C PHE A 174 -4.11 -8.29 21.74
N ARG A 175 -4.51 -7.63 22.83
CA ARG A 175 -5.28 -8.27 23.89
C ARG A 175 -6.45 -7.38 24.30
N PRO A 176 -7.53 -7.97 24.83
CA PRO A 176 -8.54 -7.18 25.53
C PRO A 176 -7.92 -6.41 26.68
N ASP A 177 -8.34 -5.16 26.85
CA ASP A 177 -8.19 -4.44 28.10
C ASP A 177 -9.42 -4.71 28.98
N ILE A 178 -9.16 -5.29 30.15
CA ILE A 178 -10.18 -5.71 31.12
C ILE A 178 -10.98 -4.50 31.64
N ARG A 179 -10.43 -3.28 31.49
CA ARG A 179 -11.01 -2.06 32.06
C ARG A 179 -11.90 -1.28 31.11
N GLU A 180 -11.74 -1.41 29.79
CA GLU A 180 -12.30 -0.41 28.85
C GLU A 180 -12.97 -0.98 27.58
N GLU A 181 -13.35 -2.26 27.50
CA GLU A 181 -13.89 -2.89 26.27
C GLU A 181 -13.01 -2.66 25.02
N ASN A 182 -11.74 -2.30 25.25
CA ASN A 182 -10.82 -1.81 24.24
C ASN A 182 -9.78 -2.88 23.91
N LEU A 183 -9.22 -2.79 22.71
CA LEU A 183 -8.05 -3.57 22.32
C LEU A 183 -6.78 -2.75 22.57
N VAL A 184 -5.80 -3.37 23.20
CA VAL A 184 -4.49 -2.75 23.44
C VAL A 184 -3.37 -3.57 22.80
N TYR A 185 -2.30 -2.89 22.39
CA TYR A 185 -1.09 -3.57 21.95
C TYR A 185 -0.41 -4.26 23.13
N SER A 186 -0.32 -5.59 23.08
CA SER A 186 0.55 -6.35 23.97
C SER A 186 1.97 -6.49 23.42
N TRP A 187 2.13 -6.42 22.10
CA TRP A 187 3.41 -6.50 21.41
C TRP A 187 3.35 -5.80 20.05
N VAL A 188 4.46 -5.15 19.70
CA VAL A 188 4.69 -4.57 18.37
C VAL A 188 6.08 -5.01 17.91
N GLY A 189 6.13 -5.91 16.94
CA GLY A 189 7.39 -6.40 16.38
C GLY A 189 8.13 -5.29 15.64
N LEU A 190 9.43 -5.14 15.90
CA LEU A 190 10.29 -4.10 15.32
C LEU A 190 10.42 -4.15 13.79
N LYS A 191 10.11 -5.30 13.17
CA LYS A 191 10.10 -5.52 11.72
C LYS A 191 8.69 -5.63 11.15
N SER A 192 7.65 -5.39 11.96
CA SER A 192 6.26 -5.38 11.50
C SER A 192 6.03 -4.23 10.53
N THR A 193 5.01 -4.35 9.67
CA THR A 193 4.64 -3.26 8.75
C THR A 193 4.31 -1.98 9.50
N ALA A 194 3.60 -2.07 10.63
CA ALA A 194 3.29 -0.89 11.45
C ALA A 194 4.56 -0.20 11.96
N ALA A 195 5.56 -0.96 12.42
CA ALA A 195 6.84 -0.41 12.86
C ALA A 195 7.70 0.18 11.73
N ARG A 196 7.47 -0.22 10.46
CA ARG A 196 8.17 0.33 9.29
C ARG A 196 7.53 1.61 8.78
N VAL A 197 6.21 1.70 8.86
CA VAL A 197 5.44 2.89 8.46
C VAL A 197 5.58 3.99 9.51
N ASN A 198 5.62 3.60 10.78
CA ASN A 198 5.76 4.52 11.90
C ASN A 198 7.21 4.59 12.40
N SER A 199 7.49 5.50 13.32
CA SER A 199 8.81 5.63 13.94
C SER A 199 9.09 4.52 14.98
N PHE A 200 10.36 4.32 15.32
CA PHE A 200 10.74 3.44 16.43
C PHE A 200 10.19 3.93 17.78
N ASP A 201 10.07 5.25 17.97
CA ASP A 201 9.49 5.83 19.17
C ASP A 201 7.99 5.53 19.28
N TRP A 202 7.29 5.51 18.15
CA TRP A 202 5.91 5.04 18.09
C TRP A 202 5.80 3.62 18.64
N VAL A 203 6.64 2.69 18.18
CA VAL A 203 6.63 1.29 18.62
C VAL A 203 6.76 1.16 20.13
N LYS A 204 7.71 1.88 20.74
CA LYS A 204 7.91 1.89 22.19
C LYS A 204 6.68 2.44 22.93
N SER A 205 6.10 3.51 22.41
CA SER A 205 4.99 4.19 23.07
C SER A 205 3.64 3.48 22.89
N SER A 206 3.49 2.63 21.86
CA SER A 206 2.22 1.98 21.52
C SER A 206 1.86 0.81 22.43
N ILE A 207 2.85 0.16 23.06
CA ILE A 207 2.60 -0.98 23.96
C ILE A 207 1.75 -0.52 25.16
N GLY A 208 0.64 -1.22 25.39
CA GLY A 208 -0.33 -0.90 26.43
C GLY A 208 -1.33 0.19 26.07
N LYS A 209 -1.17 0.88 24.93
CA LYS A 209 -2.16 1.87 24.45
C LYS A 209 -3.28 1.20 23.66
N VAL A 210 -4.46 1.84 23.71
CA VAL A 210 -5.62 1.48 22.90
C VAL A 210 -5.31 1.70 21.41
N THR A 211 -5.75 0.79 20.55
CA THR A 211 -5.35 0.76 19.14
C THR A 211 -5.64 2.06 18.38
N HIS A 212 -6.81 2.68 18.56
CA HIS A 212 -7.14 3.95 17.89
C HIS A 212 -6.24 5.10 18.36
N ARG A 213 -5.90 5.16 19.65
CA ARG A 213 -5.01 6.20 20.20
C ARG A 213 -3.55 6.02 19.77
N ALA A 214 -3.13 4.78 19.53
CA ALA A 214 -1.74 4.49 19.20
C ALA A 214 -1.35 5.13 17.87
N PHE A 215 -2.21 5.09 16.85
CA PHE A 215 -1.88 5.65 15.53
C PHE A 215 -2.01 7.17 15.44
N GLY A 216 -2.50 7.86 16.48
CA GLY A 216 -2.80 9.30 16.40
C GLY A 216 -3.89 9.64 15.37
N ILE A 217 -4.55 8.61 14.81
CA ILE A 217 -5.59 8.74 13.82
C ILE A 217 -6.90 9.02 14.58
N GLU A 218 -7.36 10.27 14.52
CA GLU A 218 -8.69 10.65 15.00
C GLU A 218 -9.82 10.08 14.11
N SER A 219 -9.48 9.57 12.91
CA SER A 219 -10.40 8.87 12.03
C SER A 219 -10.84 7.54 12.65
N GLN A 220 -11.96 7.60 13.39
CA GLN A 220 -12.70 6.46 13.93
C GLN A 220 -12.91 5.37 12.85
N SER A 221 -13.00 5.76 11.57
CA SER A 221 -13.26 4.86 10.45
C SER A 221 -12.16 3.80 10.23
N PHE A 222 -10.87 4.16 10.37
CA PHE A 222 -9.77 3.19 10.23
C PHE A 222 -9.80 2.17 11.37
N ALA A 223 -9.88 2.68 12.60
CA ALA A 223 -9.88 1.85 13.79
C ALA A 223 -11.06 0.88 13.76
N ASP A 224 -12.25 1.34 13.41
CA ASP A 224 -13.44 0.50 13.31
C ASP A 224 -13.26 -0.58 12.23
N ALA A 225 -12.89 -0.21 11.01
CA ALA A 225 -12.73 -1.15 9.90
C ALA A 225 -11.70 -2.26 10.21
N VAL A 226 -10.57 -1.88 10.81
CA VAL A 226 -9.46 -2.80 11.10
C VAL A 226 -9.72 -3.61 12.37
N ASN A 227 -10.31 -3.03 13.42
CA ASN A 227 -10.53 -3.71 14.69
C ASN A 227 -11.70 -4.71 14.66
N ILE A 228 -12.69 -4.54 13.77
CA ILE A 228 -13.80 -5.51 13.62
C ILE A 228 -13.26 -6.93 13.38
N GLY A 229 -12.24 -7.08 12.54
CA GLY A 229 -11.60 -8.38 12.30
C GLY A 229 -10.95 -8.96 13.57
N ILE A 230 -10.26 -8.12 14.33
CA ILE A 230 -9.58 -8.53 15.57
C ILE A 230 -10.60 -8.99 16.61
N ALA A 231 -11.65 -8.20 16.82
CA ALA A 231 -12.74 -8.55 17.74
C ALA A 231 -13.42 -9.87 17.32
N LYS A 232 -13.70 -10.05 16.03
CA LYS A 232 -14.29 -11.28 15.50
C LYS A 232 -13.40 -12.51 15.72
N THR A 233 -12.09 -12.39 15.50
CA THR A 233 -11.14 -13.49 15.77
C THR A 233 -11.07 -13.82 17.26
N LEU A 234 -11.08 -12.83 18.16
CA LEU A 234 -11.17 -13.08 19.60
C LEU A 234 -12.44 -13.83 19.98
N LEU A 235 -13.59 -13.36 19.50
CA LEU A 235 -14.90 -13.90 19.87
C LEU A 235 -15.11 -15.33 19.34
N THR A 236 -14.66 -15.61 18.12
CA THR A 236 -14.92 -16.90 17.48
C THR A 236 -13.80 -17.91 17.67
N GLY A 237 -12.59 -17.46 18.03
CA GLY A 237 -11.38 -18.29 18.02
C GLY A 237 -10.89 -18.67 16.63
N ASN A 238 -11.63 -18.31 15.57
CA ASN A 238 -11.31 -18.69 14.21
C ASN A 238 -10.35 -17.68 13.56
N PRO A 239 -9.32 -18.15 12.85
CA PRO A 239 -8.42 -17.26 12.14
C PRO A 239 -9.14 -16.57 10.97
N LEU A 240 -8.68 -15.38 10.61
CA LEU A 240 -9.20 -14.60 9.48
C LEU A 240 -8.06 -14.20 8.55
N TYR A 241 -8.26 -14.45 7.26
CA TYR A 241 -7.40 -13.96 6.20
C TYR A 241 -8.10 -12.79 5.49
N GLN A 242 -7.41 -11.66 5.36
CA GLN A 242 -8.00 -10.43 4.82
C GLN A 242 -7.04 -9.70 3.92
N HIS A 243 -7.59 -9.07 2.88
CA HIS A 243 -6.93 -8.03 2.12
C HIS A 243 -7.37 -6.68 2.66
N ILE A 244 -6.45 -5.72 2.70
CA ILE A 244 -6.71 -4.36 3.17
C ILE A 244 -6.06 -3.37 2.23
N ARG A 245 -6.81 -2.32 1.91
CA ARG A 245 -6.30 -1.11 1.28
C ARG A 245 -6.70 0.07 2.15
N THR A 246 -5.73 0.88 2.54
CA THR A 246 -5.96 2.01 3.43
C THR A 246 -5.18 3.23 2.97
N LEU A 247 -5.80 4.40 3.04
CA LEU A 247 -5.14 5.68 2.92
C LEU A 247 -4.36 5.93 4.21
N VAL A 248 -3.08 6.24 4.08
CA VAL A 248 -2.18 6.56 5.18
C VAL A 248 -1.78 8.02 5.05
N GLN A 249 -2.00 8.78 6.11
CA GLN A 249 -1.54 10.14 6.25
C GLN A 249 -0.54 10.18 7.41
N LEU A 250 0.70 10.59 7.13
CA LEU A 250 1.74 10.84 8.13
C LEU A 250 2.01 12.34 8.21
N ASP A 251 2.54 12.80 9.34
CA ASP A 251 2.96 14.18 9.51
C ASP A 251 4.04 14.54 8.47
N ASP A 252 3.90 15.71 7.85
CA ASP A 252 4.83 16.26 6.85
C ASP A 252 5.03 15.40 5.58
N GLN A 253 4.12 14.47 5.30
CA GLN A 253 4.15 13.64 4.10
C GLN A 253 2.85 13.74 3.31
N GLU A 254 2.95 13.54 2.00
CA GLU A 254 1.77 13.37 1.15
C GLU A 254 1.04 12.07 1.50
N PRO A 255 -0.31 12.05 1.47
CA PRO A 255 -1.07 10.83 1.71
C PRO A 255 -0.69 9.76 0.68
N PHE A 256 -0.70 8.51 1.09
CA PHE A 256 -0.45 7.38 0.19
C PHE A 256 -1.33 6.18 0.49
N TRP A 257 -1.63 5.40 -0.54
CA TRP A 257 -2.37 4.15 -0.42
C TRP A 257 -1.43 3.01 -0.04
N MET A 258 -1.72 2.38 1.10
CA MET A 258 -1.07 1.16 1.52
C MET A 258 -2.00 -0.03 1.30
N SER A 259 -1.55 -0.96 0.45
CA SER A 259 -2.20 -2.25 0.22
C SER A 259 -1.43 -3.35 0.95
N TYR A 260 -2.14 -4.21 1.65
CA TYR A 260 -1.54 -5.33 2.38
C TYR A 260 -2.52 -6.48 2.61
N GLU A 261 -1.96 -7.66 2.74
CA GLU A 261 -2.65 -8.83 3.28
C GLU A 261 -2.42 -8.89 4.79
N ARG A 262 -3.40 -9.43 5.53
CA ARG A 262 -3.20 -9.80 6.93
C ARG A 262 -3.83 -11.13 7.28
N LEU A 263 -3.18 -11.81 8.22
CA LEU A 263 -3.70 -12.99 8.90
C LEU A 263 -3.90 -12.64 10.37
N LEU A 264 -5.12 -12.84 10.87
CA LEU A 264 -5.46 -12.74 12.28
C LEU A 264 -5.61 -14.14 12.84
N THR A 265 -4.90 -14.45 13.93
CA THR A 265 -4.98 -15.72 14.63
C THR A 265 -5.32 -15.50 16.10
N CYS A 266 -6.19 -16.34 16.65
CA CYS A 266 -6.44 -16.36 18.09
C CYS A 266 -5.33 -17.18 18.77
N ASP A 267 -4.68 -16.57 19.74
CA ASP A 267 -3.57 -17.15 20.49
C ASP A 267 -3.82 -17.04 22.00
N THR A 268 -3.11 -17.85 22.77
CA THR A 268 -3.07 -17.78 24.23
C THR A 268 -1.67 -17.35 24.64
N LEU A 269 -1.57 -16.23 25.37
CA LEU A 269 -0.32 -15.73 25.93
C LEU A 269 0.24 -16.69 26.98
N PHE A 270 1.51 -16.49 27.35
CA PHE A 270 2.20 -17.34 28.34
C PHE A 270 1.53 -17.35 29.72
N ASP A 271 0.72 -16.34 30.03
CA ASP A 271 -0.05 -16.22 31.28
C ASP A 271 -1.49 -16.74 31.18
N GLY A 272 -1.83 -17.40 30.06
CA GLY A 272 -3.15 -17.98 29.83
C GLY A 272 -4.19 -17.02 29.27
N ARG A 273 -3.88 -15.72 29.12
CA ARG A 273 -4.85 -14.75 28.58
C ARG A 273 -5.01 -14.89 27.06
N PRO A 274 -6.23 -14.71 26.52
CA PRO A 274 -6.44 -14.70 25.08
C PRO A 274 -5.84 -13.45 24.45
N ALA A 275 -5.33 -13.62 23.24
CA ALA A 275 -4.78 -12.56 22.41
C ALA A 275 -5.08 -12.83 20.93
N VAL A 276 -4.94 -11.80 20.11
CA VAL A 276 -4.90 -11.95 18.66
C VAL A 276 -3.54 -11.55 18.17
N THR A 277 -2.93 -12.44 17.41
CA THR A 277 -1.77 -12.07 16.62
C THR A 277 -2.21 -11.65 15.23
N CYS A 278 -1.59 -10.59 14.74
CA CYS A 278 -1.79 -10.07 13.40
C CYS A 278 -0.45 -10.13 12.67
N ASP A 279 -0.40 -10.98 11.65
CA ASP A 279 0.65 -10.96 10.65
C ASP A 279 0.19 -10.05 9.51
N VAL A 280 1.03 -9.09 9.13
CA VAL A 280 0.75 -8.14 8.04
C VAL A 280 1.81 -8.29 6.96
N TYR A 281 1.42 -8.30 5.69
CA TYR A 281 2.34 -8.30 4.56
C TYR A 281 1.96 -7.26 3.50
N PRO A 282 2.78 -6.21 3.28
CA PRO A 282 2.54 -5.23 2.23
C PRO A 282 2.60 -5.89 0.85
N THR A 283 1.59 -5.67 0.02
CA THR A 283 1.52 -6.21 -1.34
C THR A 283 0.62 -5.35 -2.20
N GLN A 284 0.96 -5.21 -3.48
CA GLN A 284 0.09 -4.55 -4.46
C GLN A 284 -1.06 -5.46 -4.93
N TYR A 285 -0.91 -6.79 -4.73
CA TYR A 285 -1.86 -7.80 -5.20
C TYR A 285 -3.00 -8.04 -4.21
N VAL A 286 -3.60 -6.95 -3.72
CA VAL A 286 -4.83 -7.04 -2.94
C VAL A 286 -6.04 -7.02 -3.87
N ASP A 287 -6.95 -7.96 -3.65
CA ASP A 287 -8.25 -8.03 -4.31
C ASP A 287 -9.23 -6.97 -3.74
N ILE A 288 -8.81 -5.70 -3.80
CA ILE A 288 -9.61 -4.54 -3.42
C ILE A 288 -9.38 -3.46 -4.48
N PRO A 289 -10.38 -3.13 -5.31
CA PRO A 289 -10.23 -2.09 -6.32
C PRO A 289 -10.09 -0.70 -5.68
N LEU A 290 -9.60 0.26 -6.47
CA LEU A 290 -9.66 1.68 -6.10
C LEU A 290 -11.13 2.13 -5.99
N ALA A 291 -11.37 3.28 -5.34
CA ALA A 291 -12.73 3.79 -5.25
C ALA A 291 -13.30 4.12 -6.63
N GLY A 292 -14.49 3.60 -6.94
CA GLY A 292 -15.17 3.84 -8.22
C GLY A 292 -14.84 2.87 -9.33
N SER A 293 -13.82 2.02 -9.16
CA SER A 293 -13.58 0.90 -10.07
C SER A 293 -14.52 -0.27 -9.70
N PRO A 294 -15.18 -0.91 -10.69
CA PRO A 294 -16.01 -2.10 -10.47
C PRO A 294 -15.25 -3.24 -9.79
#